data_AF-A0A7U2I0F9-F1
#
_entry.id   AF-A0A7U2I0F9-F1
#
_cell.length_a   1.000
_cell.length_b   1.000
_cell.length_c   1.000
_cell.angle_alpha   90.00
_cell.angle_beta   90.00
_cell.angle_gamma   90.00
#
_symmetry.space_group_name_H-M   'P 1'
#
loop_
_entity.id
_entity.type
_entity.pdbx_description
1 polymer ?
#
loop_
_entity_poly.entity_id
_entity_poly.type
_entity_poly.pdbx_seq_one_letter_code
_entity_poly.pdbx_strand_id
1 'polypeptide(L)' 'MAYSRLLTPRNIGLLSIFSLGGGYFMVKSRSLAEKQRVRAEGDYSVAVHRSGGGI' A
#
# COMPACT_ATOMS: atom_id res chain seq x y z
N MET A 1 -40.74 -19.93 -6.62
CA MET A 1 -39.69 -19.11 -5.98
C MET A 1 -38.49 -19.01 -6.93
N ALA A 2 -38.18 -17.81 -7.43
CA ALA A 2 -36.97 -17.60 -8.23
C ALA A 2 -35.79 -17.42 -7.27
N TYR A 3 -34.93 -18.43 -7.15
CA TYR A 3 -33.74 -18.33 -6.33
C TYR A 3 -32.72 -17.38 -6.97
N SER A 4 -32.23 -16.41 -6.20
CA SER A 4 -31.18 -15.50 -6.65
C SER A 4 -29.90 -16.30 -6.95
N ARG A 5 -29.49 -16.33 -8.22
CA ARG A 5 -28.20 -16.91 -8.64
C ARG A 5 -27.00 -16.07 -8.20
N LEU A 6 -27.25 -14.81 -7.80
CA LEU A 6 -26.21 -13.87 -7.39
C LEU A 6 -25.89 -14.00 -5.89
N LEU A 7 -26.91 -14.14 -5.04
CA LEU A 7 -26.76 -14.27 -3.58
C LEU A 7 -26.59 -15.74 -3.16
N THR A 8 -25.76 -16.49 -3.89
CA THR A 8 -25.40 -17.84 -3.47
C THR A 8 -24.34 -17.78 -2.38
N PRO A 9 -24.28 -18.78 -1.47
CA PRO A 9 -23.28 -18.82 -0.39
C PRO A 9 -21.84 -18.69 -0.90
N ARG A 10 -21.55 -19.28 -2.08
CA ARG A 10 -20.25 -19.17 -2.74
C ARG A 10 -19.92 -17.73 -3.13
N ASN A 11 -20.85 -17.01 -3.75
CA ASN A 11 -20.62 -15.64 -4.17
C ASN A 11 -20.46 -14.70 -2.98
N ILE A 12 -21.25 -14.92 -1.91
CA ILE A 12 -21.11 -14.16 -0.66
C ILE A 12 -19.74 -14.41 -0.02
N GLY A 13 -19.25 -15.65 -0.03
CA GLY A 13 -17.91 -15.99 0.46
C GLY A 13 -16.79 -15.34 -0.37
N LEU A 14 -16.94 -15.27 -1.69
CA LEU A 14 -15.97 -14.57 -2.54
C LEU A 14 -15.99 -13.06 -2.29
N LEU A 15 -17.18 -12.46 -2.12
CA LEU A 15 -17.35 -11.05 -1.79
C LEU A 15 -16.74 -10.70 -0.42
N SER A 16 -16.88 -11.59 0.58
CA SER A 16 -16.28 -11.35 1.90
C SER A 16 -14.76 -11.41 1.85
N ILE A 17 -14.18 -12.38 1.16
CA ILE A 17 -12.72 -12.47 0.95
C ILE A 17 -12.20 -11.21 0.23
N PHE A 18 -12.89 -10.77 -0.82
CA PHE A 18 -12.49 -9.59 -1.57
C PHE A 18 -12.62 -8.31 -0.72
N SER A 19 -13.67 -8.18 0.07
CA SER A 19 -13.89 -7.03 0.95
C SER A 19 -12.83 -6.95 2.06
N LEU A 20 -12.59 -8.06 2.76
CA LEU A 20 -11.59 -8.15 3.84
C LEU A 20 -10.15 -8.03 3.30
N GLY A 21 -9.83 -8.76 2.24
CA GLY A 21 -8.52 -8.74 1.59
C GLY A 21 -8.22 -7.39 0.95
N GLY A 22 -9.17 -6.86 0.17
CA GLY A 22 -9.04 -5.56 -0.50
C GLY A 22 -8.86 -4.41 0.49
N GLY A 23 -9.65 -4.40 1.58
CA GLY A 23 -9.50 -3.42 2.67
C GLY A 23 -8.11 -3.49 3.31
N TYR A 24 -7.62 -4.69 3.61
CA TYR A 24 -6.27 -4.89 4.16
C TYR A 24 -5.16 -4.40 3.21
N PHE A 25 -5.25 -4.75 1.93
CA PHE A 25 -4.29 -4.29 0.92
C PHE A 25 -4.31 -2.78 0.74
N MET A 26 -5.49 -2.14 0.81
CA MET A 26 -5.64 -0.70 0.71
C MET A 26 -5.02 0.04 1.92
N VAL A 27 -5.22 -0.48 3.14
CA VAL A 27 -4.58 0.09 4.34
C VAL A 27 -3.07 -0.10 4.28
N LYS A 28 -2.60 -1.30 3.87
CA LYS A 28 -1.18 -1.60 3.70
C LYS A 28 -0.52 -0.67 2.67
N SER A 29 -1.13 -0.48 1.50
CA SER A 29 -0.58 0.39 0.45
C SER A 29 -0.48 1.85 0.91
N ARG A 30 -1.50 2.35 1.64
CA ARG A 30 -1.45 3.68 2.27
C ARG A 30 -0.31 3.81 3.27
N SER A 31 -0.13 2.81 4.17
CA SER A 31 0.96 2.85 5.13
C SER A 31 2.35 2.82 4.47
N LEU A 32 2.50 2.11 3.35
CA LEU A 32 3.75 2.07 2.60
C LEU A 32 4.01 3.40 1.87
N ALA A 33 2.97 4.00 1.27
CA ALA A 33 3.07 5.31 0.64
C ALA A 33 3.45 6.39 1.66
N GLU A 34 2.88 6.34 2.86
CA GLU A 34 3.23 7.28 3.94
C GLU A 34 4.68 7.12 4.40
N LYS A 35 5.16 5.88 4.56
CA LYS A 35 6.57 5.62 4.88
C LYS A 35 7.52 6.14 3.80
N GLN A 36 7.14 6.04 2.52
CA GLN A 36 7.92 6.58 1.42
C GLN A 36 7.96 8.11 1.43
N ARG A 37 6.84 8.77 1.78
CA ARG A 37 6.78 10.23 1.93
C ARG A 37 7.68 10.72 3.08
N VAL A 38 7.58 10.10 4.25
CA VAL A 38 8.43 10.43 5.40
C VAL A 38 9.92 10.20 5.08
N ARG A 39 10.23 9.13 4.34
CA ARG A 39 11.61 8.88 3.89
C ARG A 39 12.09 9.96 2.91
N ALA A 40 11.24 10.40 1.99
CA ALA A 40 11.57 11.48 1.05
C ALA A 40 11.74 12.84 1.75
N GLU A 41 11.00 13.11 2.83
CA GLU A 41 11.16 14.32 3.64
C GLU A 41 12.41 14.28 4.54
N GLY A 42 12.87 13.09 4.94
CA GLY A 42 14.09 12.90 5.73
C GLY A 42 15.39 12.80 4.91
N ASP A 43 15.29 12.61 3.60
CA ASP A 43 16.43 12.56 2.66
C ASP A 43 16.95 13.96 2.30
N TYR A 44 17.25 14.79 3.32
CA TYR A 44 18.30 15.81 3.20
C TYR A 44 19.65 15.08 3.13
N SER A 45 19.84 14.35 2.03
CA SER A 45 21.11 13.77 1.62
C SER A 45 22.12 14.91 1.54
N VAL A 46 22.92 15.06 2.59
CA VAL A 46 24.11 15.92 2.56
C VAL A 46 25.07 15.26 1.59
N ALA A 47 25.01 15.66 0.33
CA ALA A 47 26.04 15.35 -0.64
C ALA A 47 27.33 16.01 -0.13
N VAL A 48 28.17 15.24 0.56
CA VAL A 48 29.51 15.68 0.92
C VAL A 48 30.30 15.78 -0.39
N HIS A 49 30.25 16.94 -1.03
CA HIS A 49 31.23 17.30 -2.04
C HIS A 49 32.58 17.27 -1.34
N ARG A 50 33.30 16.15 -1.51
CA ARG A 50 34.70 16.03 -1.13
C ARG A 50 35.46 17.06 -1.98
N SER A 51 35.60 18.28 -1.47
CA SER A 51 36.54 19.27 -1.98
C SER A 51 37.93 18.69 -1.76
N GLY A 52 38.40 17.92 -2.75
CA GLY A 52 39.76 17.43 -2.82
C GLY A 52 40.70 18.60 -3.08
N GLY A 53 40.93 19.42 -2.04
CA GLY A 53 42.09 20.29 -1.95
C GLY A 53 43.31 19.42 -1.65
N GLY A 54 43.97 18.97 -2.71
CA GLY A 54 45.32 18.41 -2.65
C GLY A 54 46.30 19.49 -3.08
N ILE A 55 47.02 20.06 -2.10
CA ILE A 55 48.35 20.64 -2.28
C ILE A 55 49.37 19.52 -2.45
#